data_AF-A0A9E0P5S3-F1
#
_entry.id   AF-A0A9E0P5S3-F1
#
_cell.length_a   1.000
_cell.length_b   1.000
_cell.length_c   1.000
_cell.angle_alpha   90.00
_cell.angle_beta   90.00
_cell.angle_gamma   90.00
#
_symmetry.space_group_name_H-M   'P 1'
#
loop_
_entity.id
_entity.type
_entity.pdbx_description
1 polymer ?
#
loop_
_entity_poly.entity_id
_entity_poly.type
_entity_poly.pdbx_seq_one_letter_code
_entity_poly.pdbx_strand_id
1 'polypeptide(L)'
;IEIHDWLGNKVIFRPGSFDHAFSESADYRFGSGIHDVPFSKKRARCVLWIKEVLTASKGTIERRQQYRRDSRGRFKKRRILVVVEERYVVVLDEQRQQKTLEFISAFPADDSYLEKMRRESTLMEIKSPSLNGD
;
A
#
# COMPACT_ATOMS: atom_id res chain seq x y z
N ILE A 1 -18.20 -4.63 -8.82
CA ILE A 1 -16.96 -4.33 -9.57
C ILE A 1 -15.84 -5.15 -8.94
N GLU A 2 -15.13 -5.94 -9.72
CA GLU A 2 -13.93 -6.64 -9.24
C GLU A 2 -12.68 -5.86 -9.63
N ILE A 3 -11.75 -5.72 -8.69
CA ILE A 3 -10.49 -4.99 -8.89
C ILE A 3 -9.35 -5.99 -8.74
N HIS A 4 -8.39 -5.91 -9.65
CA HIS A 4 -7.22 -6.79 -9.68
C HIS A 4 -5.94 -5.96 -9.76
N ASP A 5 -4.84 -6.51 -9.21
CA ASP A 5 -3.50 -5.98 -9.49
C ASP A 5 -3.00 -6.45 -10.87
N TRP A 6 -1.86 -5.92 -11.31
CA TRP A 6 -1.25 -6.25 -12.61
C TRP A 6 -0.78 -7.70 -12.74
N LEU A 7 -0.77 -8.48 -11.66
CA LEU A 7 -0.46 -9.92 -11.65
C LEU A 7 -1.74 -10.77 -11.61
N GLY A 8 -2.92 -10.14 -11.68
CA GLY A 8 -4.21 -10.81 -11.61
C GLY A 8 -4.63 -11.21 -10.18
N ASN A 9 -3.98 -10.69 -9.14
CA ASN A 9 -4.44 -10.89 -7.77
C ASN A 9 -5.67 -10.03 -7.51
N LYS A 10 -6.72 -10.62 -6.93
CA LYS A 10 -7.93 -9.89 -6.54
C LYS A 10 -7.61 -8.95 -5.38
N VAL A 11 -8.02 -7.70 -5.49
CA VAL A 11 -7.82 -6.68 -4.46
C VAL A 11 -9.15 -6.37 -3.77
N ILE A 12 -9.19 -6.53 -2.46
CA ILE A 12 -10.36 -6.29 -1.62
C ILE A 12 -10.17 -4.98 -0.86
N PHE A 13 -11.17 -4.11 -0.90
CA PHE A 13 -11.25 -2.88 -0.11
C PHE A 13 -12.29 -3.08 0.98
N ARG A 14 -11.88 -3.05 2.25
CA ARG A 14 -12.80 -3.15 3.38
C ARG A 14 -13.46 -1.79 3.65
N PRO A 15 -14.66 -1.77 4.24
CA PRO A 15 -15.20 -0.55 4.85
C PRO A 15 -14.14 0.06 5.79
N GLY A 16 -13.93 1.37 5.68
CA GLY A 16 -12.95 2.11 6.50
C GLY A 16 -11.50 2.09 6.01
N SER A 17 -11.12 1.28 5.01
CA SER A 17 -9.74 1.32 4.49
C SER A 17 -9.37 2.68 3.87
N PHE A 18 -10.34 3.37 3.26
CA PHE A 18 -10.13 4.70 2.70
C PHE A 18 -10.11 5.80 3.76
N ASP A 19 -10.84 5.63 4.87
CA ASP A 19 -10.78 6.56 6.00
C ASP A 19 -9.36 6.63 6.56
N HIS A 20 -8.71 5.46 6.70
CA HIS A 20 -7.30 5.39 7.04
C HIS A 20 -6.41 6.03 5.97
N ALA A 21 -6.62 5.67 4.69
CA ALA A 21 -5.80 6.17 3.58
C ALA A 21 -5.88 7.70 3.38
N PHE A 22 -6.97 8.33 3.81
CA PHE A 22 -7.23 9.76 3.62
C PHE A 22 -7.36 10.53 4.94
N SER A 23 -6.83 10.00 6.05
CA SER A 23 -6.75 10.74 7.32
C SER A 23 -5.37 11.38 7.53
N GLU A 24 -5.29 12.46 8.31
CA GLU A 24 -4.00 13.06 8.71
C GLU A 24 -3.23 12.23 9.77
N SER A 25 -3.76 11.07 10.22
CA SER A 25 -3.14 10.29 11.29
C SER A 25 -1.95 9.49 10.79
N ALA A 26 -0.81 9.67 11.46
CA ALA A 26 0.38 8.85 11.30
C ALA A 26 0.23 7.47 11.97
N ASP A 27 -0.67 7.36 12.96
CA ASP A 27 -0.91 6.14 13.73
C ASP A 27 -2.40 5.83 13.88
N TYR A 28 -3.06 5.66 12.74
CA TYR A 28 -4.49 5.33 12.71
C TYR A 28 -4.83 3.99 13.37
N ARG A 29 -3.83 3.10 13.55
CA ARG A 29 -4.02 1.74 14.06
C ARG A 29 -3.86 1.63 15.58
N PHE A 30 -3.02 2.47 16.20
CA PHE A 30 -2.77 2.46 17.64
C PHE A 30 -3.19 3.75 18.35
N GLY A 31 -3.71 4.75 17.62
CA GLY A 31 -4.41 5.89 18.21
C GLY A 31 -5.55 5.43 19.12
N SER A 32 -5.73 6.13 20.24
CA SER A 32 -6.58 5.79 21.39
C SER A 32 -8.10 5.78 21.12
N GLY A 33 -8.53 5.23 19.98
CA GLY A 33 -9.94 5.16 19.57
C GLY A 33 -10.52 6.48 19.05
N ILE A 34 -9.73 7.56 19.00
CA ILE A 34 -10.14 8.81 18.36
C ILE A 34 -9.89 8.67 16.85
N HIS A 35 -10.86 8.07 16.16
CA HIS A 35 -10.91 8.05 14.69
C HIS A 35 -11.50 9.34 14.11
N ASP A 36 -11.69 10.37 14.94
CA ASP A 36 -12.10 11.72 14.53
C ASP A 36 -10.90 12.50 13.96
N VAL A 37 -10.22 11.86 13.02
CA VAL A 37 -9.04 12.40 12.38
C VAL A 37 -9.50 13.12 11.11
N PRO A 38 -9.16 14.40 10.91
CA PRO A 38 -9.60 15.15 9.77
C PRO A 38 -9.26 14.48 8.45
N PHE A 39 -10.19 14.57 7.50
CA PHE A 39 -9.94 14.21 6.12
C PHE A 39 -8.79 15.04 5.54
N SER A 40 -7.78 14.35 5.04
CA SER A 40 -6.60 14.91 4.40
C SER A 40 -6.85 15.11 2.91
N LYS A 41 -7.09 16.36 2.51
CA LYS A 41 -7.13 16.74 1.09
C LYS A 41 -5.83 16.39 0.38
N LYS A 42 -4.68 16.51 1.07
CA LYS A 42 -3.36 16.17 0.53
C LYS A 42 -3.29 14.69 0.15
N ARG A 43 -3.70 13.78 1.04
CA ARG A 43 -3.70 12.33 0.77
C ARG A 43 -4.75 11.95 -0.26
N ALA A 44 -5.93 12.58 -0.23
CA ALA A 44 -7.00 12.32 -1.18
C ALA A 44 -6.63 12.68 -2.63
N ARG A 45 -5.77 13.68 -2.86
CA ARG A 45 -5.24 13.98 -4.20
C ARG A 45 -4.52 12.79 -4.84
N CYS A 46 -4.02 11.86 -4.03
CA CYS A 46 -3.29 10.68 -4.49
C CYS A 46 -4.20 9.47 -4.73
N VAL A 47 -5.53 9.62 -4.71
CA VAL A 47 -6.46 8.49 -4.93
C VAL A 47 -6.24 7.80 -6.27
N LEU A 48 -5.91 8.56 -7.32
CA LEU A 48 -5.61 8.00 -8.64
C LEU A 48 -4.33 7.17 -8.64
N TRP A 49 -3.37 7.47 -7.76
CA TRP A 49 -2.13 6.70 -7.65
C TRP A 49 -2.38 5.30 -7.11
N ILE A 50 -3.43 5.09 -6.30
CA ILE A 50 -3.85 3.73 -5.89
C ILE A 50 -4.21 2.92 -7.13
N LYS A 51 -4.98 3.51 -8.07
CA LYS A 51 -5.32 2.85 -9.33
C LYS A 51 -4.06 2.58 -10.16
N GLU A 52 -3.21 3.59 -10.36
CA GLU A 52 -2.00 3.47 -11.19
C GLU A 52 -1.04 2.40 -10.66
N VAL A 53 -0.88 2.32 -9.33
CA VAL A 53 -0.15 1.26 -8.65
C VAL A 53 -0.76 -0.10 -8.93
N LEU A 54 -2.06 -0.27 -8.71
CA LEU A 54 -2.71 -1.56 -8.89
C LEU A 54 -2.66 -2.04 -10.35
N THR A 55 -2.82 -1.14 -11.31
CA THR A 55 -2.73 -1.49 -12.73
C THR A 55 -1.29 -1.55 -13.26
N ALA A 56 -0.32 -1.10 -12.46
CA ALA A 56 1.05 -0.82 -12.89
C ALA A 56 1.11 -0.12 -14.25
N SER A 57 0.42 1.02 -14.36
CA SER A 57 0.22 1.72 -15.63
C SER A 57 1.21 2.85 -15.90
N LYS A 58 1.83 3.42 -14.85
CA LYS A 58 2.78 4.53 -14.95
C LYS A 58 3.83 4.47 -13.84
N GLY A 59 4.97 5.14 -14.10
CA GLY A 59 6.07 5.28 -13.14
C GLY A 59 6.82 3.98 -12.86
N THR A 60 7.99 4.07 -12.23
CA THR A 60 8.66 2.86 -11.73
C THR A 60 8.02 2.41 -10.43
N ILE A 61 7.65 1.13 -10.37
CA ILE A 61 6.95 0.50 -9.26
C ILE A 61 7.86 -0.54 -8.62
N GLU A 62 8.17 -0.36 -7.33
CA GLU A 62 8.83 -1.39 -6.52
C GLU A 62 7.78 -2.20 -5.74
N ARG A 63 7.62 -3.49 -6.04
CA ARG A 63 6.85 -4.42 -5.20
C ARG A 63 7.79 -5.03 -4.17
N ARG A 64 7.53 -4.78 -2.90
CA ARG A 64 8.33 -5.28 -1.78
C ARG A 64 7.49 -6.05 -0.79
N GLN A 65 8.14 -6.99 -0.10
CA GLN A 65 7.52 -7.85 0.89
C GLN A 65 8.10 -7.57 2.27
N GLN A 66 7.23 -7.30 3.24
CA GLN A 66 7.60 -7.14 4.64
C GLN A 66 6.85 -8.14 5.52
N TYR A 67 7.59 -8.84 6.40
CA TYR A 67 7.00 -9.63 7.46
C TYR A 67 6.71 -8.77 8.67
N ARG A 68 5.46 -8.79 9.16
CA ARG A 68 5.08 -8.15 10.43
C ARG A 68 4.71 -9.20 11.47
N ARG A 69 5.12 -8.91 12.71
CA ARG A 69 4.59 -9.58 13.89
C ARG A 69 3.19 -9.05 14.19
N ASP A 70 2.30 -9.92 14.62
CA ASP A 70 1.01 -9.51 15.17
C ASP A 70 1.15 -8.96 16.60
N SER A 71 0.05 -8.54 17.20
CA SER A 71 0.01 -8.04 18.59
C SER A 71 0.42 -9.10 19.63
N ARG A 72 0.51 -10.38 19.24
CA ARG A 72 0.96 -11.49 20.08
C ARG A 72 2.40 -11.91 19.75
N GLY A 73 3.14 -11.09 18.99
CA GLY A 73 4.53 -11.33 18.63
C GLY A 73 4.75 -12.40 17.57
N ARG A 74 3.68 -12.99 17.01
CA ARG A 74 3.79 -14.06 16.01
C ARG A 74 4.02 -13.47 14.63
N PHE A 75 4.95 -14.03 13.86
CA PHE A 75 5.06 -13.70 12.43
C PHE A 75 3.77 -14.09 11.73
N LYS A 76 3.00 -13.11 11.26
CA LYS A 76 1.63 -13.38 10.79
C LYS A 76 1.28 -12.70 9.47
N LYS A 77 1.94 -11.61 9.10
CA LYS A 77 1.50 -10.81 7.94
C LYS A 77 2.59 -10.64 6.91
N ARG A 78 2.26 -11.01 5.67
CA ARG A 78 3.00 -10.70 4.46
C ARG A 78 2.39 -9.42 3.88
N ARG A 79 3.05 -8.28 4.15
CA ARG A 79 2.65 -6.98 3.62
C ARG A 79 3.34 -6.78 2.29
N ILE A 80 2.56 -6.51 1.26
CA ILE A 80 3.08 -6.00 0.00
C ILE A 80 3.07 -4.47 0.10
N LEU A 81 4.24 -3.91 -0.16
CA LEU A 81 4.46 -2.48 -0.24
C LEU A 81 4.72 -2.18 -1.70
N VAL A 82 3.96 -1.25 -2.26
CA VAL A 82 4.16 -0.82 -3.62
C VAL A 82 4.52 0.64 -3.62
N VAL A 83 5.76 0.94 -4.04
CA VAL A 83 6.32 2.30 -4.06
C VAL A 83 6.39 2.81 -5.48
N VAL A 84 5.90 4.03 -5.69
CA VAL A 84 6.05 4.77 -6.96
C VAL A 84 7.10 5.88 -6.78
N GLU A 85 7.76 6.26 -7.87
CA GLU A 85 8.75 7.35 -7.95
C GLU A 85 8.32 8.65 -7.25
N GLU A 86 7.01 8.95 -7.19
CA GLU A 86 6.44 10.09 -6.47
C GLU A 86 6.37 9.92 -4.94
N ARG A 87 7.14 8.97 -4.40
CA ARG A 87 7.23 8.66 -2.96
C ARG A 87 5.88 8.28 -2.37
N TYR A 88 5.06 7.57 -3.12
CA TYR A 88 3.77 7.09 -2.64
C TYR A 88 3.82 5.61 -2.33
N VAL A 89 3.25 5.24 -1.18
CA VAL A 89 3.22 3.85 -0.71
C VAL A 89 1.79 3.37 -0.67
N VAL A 90 1.52 2.27 -1.37
CA VAL A 90 0.29 1.48 -1.21
C VAL A 90 0.60 0.26 -0.38
N VAL A 91 -0.23 0.00 0.62
CA VAL A 91 -0.06 -1.10 1.57
C VAL A 91 -1.15 -2.14 1.35
N LEU A 92 -0.74 -3.36 1.00
CA LEU A 92 -1.63 -4.51 0.84
C LEU A 92 -1.22 -5.62 1.81
N ASP A 93 -2.17 -6.33 2.41
CA ASP A 93 -1.89 -7.56 3.16
C ASP A 93 -2.29 -8.77 2.27
N GLU A 94 -1.38 -9.72 2.08
CA GLU A 94 -1.73 -11.01 1.45
C GLU A 94 -2.65 -11.81 2.36
N GLN A 95 -3.77 -12.28 1.80
CA GLN A 95 -4.68 -13.16 2.51
C GLN A 95 -4.22 -14.62 2.38
N ARG A 96 -4.65 -15.45 3.34
CA ARG A 96 -4.31 -16.89 3.34
C ARG A 96 -4.84 -17.64 2.11
N GLN A 97 -5.88 -17.11 1.47
CA GLN A 97 -6.40 -17.61 0.20
C GLN A 97 -5.49 -17.10 -0.92
N GLN A 98 -5.01 -18.03 -1.77
CA GLN A 98 -4.12 -17.72 -2.87
C GLN A 98 -4.70 -16.60 -3.76
N LYS A 99 -3.83 -15.69 -4.23
CA LYS A 99 -4.15 -14.61 -5.17
C LYS A 99 -5.16 -13.55 -4.68
N THR A 100 -5.31 -13.37 -3.36
CA THR A 100 -6.15 -12.31 -2.79
C THR A 100 -5.33 -11.35 -1.93
N LEU A 101 -5.46 -10.05 -2.21
CA LEU A 101 -4.82 -8.94 -1.51
C LEU A 101 -5.88 -8.09 -0.82
N GLU A 102 -5.61 -7.65 0.39
CA GLU A 102 -6.47 -6.71 1.11
C GLU A 102 -5.80 -5.34 1.17
N PHE A 103 -6.49 -4.31 0.68
CA PHE A 103 -6.03 -2.93 0.77
C PHE A 103 -6.13 -2.41 2.21
N ILE A 104 -4.99 -1.98 2.75
CA ILE A 104 -4.87 -1.53 4.14
C ILE A 104 -4.84 -0.01 4.25
N SER A 105 -4.04 0.65 3.42
CA SER A 105 -3.88 2.11 3.40
C SER A 105 -3.02 2.52 2.20
N ALA A 106 -2.99 3.83 1.95
CA ALA A 106 -2.01 4.44 1.06
C ALA A 106 -1.66 5.87 1.52
N PHE A 107 -0.42 6.29 1.30
CA PHE A 107 0.07 7.59 1.77
C PHE A 107 1.34 8.05 1.04
N PRO A 108 1.57 9.36 0.95
CA PRO A 108 2.88 9.90 0.61
C PRO A 108 3.87 9.62 1.75
N ALA A 109 5.07 9.18 1.40
CA ALA A 109 6.18 8.89 2.30
C ALA A 109 7.32 9.87 2.06
N ASP A 110 8.13 10.11 3.09
CA ASP A 110 9.39 10.83 2.96
C ASP A 110 10.56 9.86 2.70
N ASP A 111 11.72 10.42 2.40
CA ASP A 111 12.93 9.62 2.11
C ASP A 111 13.34 8.75 3.30
N SER A 112 13.18 9.26 4.52
CA SER A 112 13.51 8.51 5.74
C SER A 112 12.66 7.24 5.87
N TYR A 113 11.36 7.36 5.62
CA TYR A 113 10.43 6.24 5.63
C TYR A 113 10.76 5.25 4.53
N LEU A 114 11.02 5.73 3.30
CA LEU A 114 11.36 4.87 2.16
C LEU A 114 12.66 4.09 2.40
N GLU A 115 13.70 4.72 2.94
CA GLU A 115 14.95 4.06 3.27
C GLU A 115 14.79 3.01 4.37
N LYS A 116 14.05 3.33 5.43
CA LYS A 116 13.69 2.36 6.47
C LYS A 116 12.93 1.18 5.87
N MET A 117 11.94 1.48 5.03
CA MET A 117 11.10 0.48 4.38
C MET A 117 11.94 -0.45 3.48
N ARG A 118 12.85 0.10 2.66
CA ARG A 118 13.75 -0.66 1.79
C ARG A 118 14.66 -1.58 2.60
N ARG A 119 15.17 -1.13 3.75
CA ARG A 119 15.99 -1.93 4.68
C ARG A 119 15.20 -3.06 5.34
N GLU A 120 13.94 -2.84 5.69
CA GLU A 120 13.09 -3.78 6.43
C GLU A 120 12.22 -4.68 5.54
N SER A 121 12.40 -4.63 4.22
CA SER A 121 11.58 -5.39 3.27
C SER A 121 12.42 -5.96 2.12
N THR A 122 11.98 -7.12 1.63
CA THR A 122 12.59 -7.79 0.49
C THR A 122 12.00 -7.24 -0.81
N LEU A 123 12.84 -6.78 -1.73
CA LEU A 123 12.40 -6.44 -3.08
C LEU A 123 11.97 -7.72 -3.81
N MET A 124 10.75 -7.74 -4.34
CA MET A 124 10.20 -8.89 -5.06
C MET A 124 10.26 -8.66 -6.57
N GLU A 125 9.92 -7.46 -7.01
CA GLU A 125 9.78 -7.12 -8.43
C GLU A 125 9.94 -5.60 -8.60
N ILE A 126 10.54 -5.19 -9.71
CA ILE A 126 10.47 -3.81 -10.21
C ILE A 126 9.71 -3.85 -11.53
N LYS A 127 8.72 -2.97 -11.68
CA LYS A 127 7.97 -2.81 -12.92
C LYS A 127 8.00 -1.36 -13.37
N SER A 128 8.46 -1.14 -14.60
CA SER A 128 8.47 0.18 -15.24
C SER A 128 7.64 0.09 -16.53
N PRO A 129 6.41 0.62 -16.55
CA PRO A 129 5.53 0.57 -17.73
C PRO A 129 6.10 1.32 -18.94
N SER A 130 7.10 2.18 -18.73
CA SER A 130 7.84 2.94 -19.76
C SER A 130 8.94 2.14 -20.48
N LEU A 131 8.77 0.82 -20.65
CA LEU A 131 9.60 0.01 -21.55
C LEU A 131 8.82 -0.83 -22.57
N ASN A 132 7.48 -0.85 -22.50
CA ASN A 132 6.64 -1.43 -23.55
C ASN A 132 5.84 -0.29 -24.16
N GLY A 133 6.47 0.41 -25.10
CA GLY A 133 5.75 1.22 -26.06
C GLY A 133 4.97 0.31 -26.99
N ASP A 134 3.71 0.66 -27.19
CA ASP A 134 2.97 0.56 -28.46
C ASP A 134 2.01 1.76 -28.51
#